data_AF-A0A820IX82-F1
#
_entry.id   AF-A0A820IX82-F1
#
_cell.length_a   1.000
_cell.length_b   1.000
_cell.length_c   1.000
_cell.angle_alpha   90.00
_cell.angle_beta   90.00
_cell.angle_gamma   90.00
#
_symmetry.space_group_name_H-M   'P 1'
#
loop_
_entity.id
_entity.type
_entity.pdbx_description
1 polymer ?
#
loop_
_entity_poly.entity_id
_entity_poly.type
_entity_poly.pdbx_seq_one_letter_code
_entity_poly.pdbx_strand_id
1 'polypeptide(L)' 'MMGITKKRIVIIGAGPSGLSQLIVFKQVEEEQRVELVCFERQADWGGLWQYTALTGTDSCAEPIHSSMYR' A
#
# COMPACT_ATOMS: atom_id res chain seq x y z
N MET A 1 -32.86 -14.10 2.05
CA MET A 1 -32.18 -12.80 2.24
C MET A 1 -30.89 -12.86 1.43
N MET A 2 -30.79 -12.14 0.30
CA MET A 2 -29.51 -12.00 -0.42
C MET A 2 -28.57 -11.19 0.47
N GLY A 3 -27.55 -11.83 1.02
CA GLY A 3 -26.52 -11.15 1.80
C GLY A 3 -25.81 -10.13 0.92
N ILE A 4 -25.76 -8.88 1.36
CA ILE A 4 -25.01 -7.83 0.68
C ILE A 4 -23.52 -8.24 0.75
N THR A 5 -22.93 -8.55 -0.40
CA THR A 5 -21.51 -8.92 -0.49
C THR A 5 -20.62 -7.71 -0.24
N LYS A 6 -19.74 -7.77 0.76
CA LYS A 6 -18.73 -6.73 1.07
C LYS A 6 -17.85 -6.55 -0.18
N LYS A 7 -17.70 -5.32 -0.69
CA LYS A 7 -16.83 -5.06 -1.86
C LYS A 7 -15.37 -5.19 -1.43
N ARG A 8 -14.59 -6.02 -2.11
CA ARG A 8 -13.17 -6.23 -1.79
C ARG A 8 -12.30 -5.35 -2.68
N ILE A 9 -11.43 -4.56 -2.07
CA ILE A 9 -10.54 -3.62 -2.76
C ILE A 9 -9.10 -3.95 -2.38
N VAL A 10 -8.26 -4.09 -3.39
CA VAL A 10 -6.81 -4.29 -3.22
C VAL A 10 -6.09 -3.02 -3.62
N ILE A 11 -5.22 -2.53 -2.71
CA ILE A 11 -4.33 -1.39 -2.94
C ILE A 11 -2.91 -1.94 -3.09
N ILE A 12 -2.23 -1.60 -4.19
CA ILE A 12 -0.87 -2.04 -4.46
C ILE A 12 0.07 -0.85 -4.25
N GLY A 13 0.94 -0.97 -3.26
CA GLY A 13 1.85 0.06 -2.78
C GLY A 13 1.29 0.82 -1.58
N ALA A 14 2.11 0.93 -0.52
CA ALA A 14 1.88 1.74 0.67
C ALA A 14 2.77 3.00 0.68
N GLY A 15 3.01 3.58 -0.50
CA GLY A 15 3.51 4.95 -0.64
C GLY A 15 2.41 6.00 -0.35
N PRO A 16 2.69 7.30 -0.53
CA PRO A 16 1.74 8.38 -0.20
C PRO A 16 0.35 8.20 -0.84
N SER A 17 0.28 7.77 -2.09
CA SER A 17 -0.99 7.54 -2.79
C SER A 17 -1.77 6.34 -2.24
N GLY A 18 -1.09 5.24 -1.90
CA GLY A 18 -1.75 4.07 -1.31
C GLY A 18 -2.25 4.35 0.10
N LEU A 19 -1.43 5.06 0.90
CA LEU A 19 -1.80 5.49 2.25
C LEU A 19 -2.97 6.47 2.24
N SER A 20 -2.98 7.46 1.33
CA SER A 20 -4.12 8.38 1.21
C SER A 20 -5.41 7.64 0.86
N GLN A 21 -5.32 6.66 -0.04
CA GLN A 21 -6.46 5.83 -0.42
C GLN A 21 -6.97 4.97 0.76
N LEU A 22 -6.06 4.40 1.54
CA LEU A 22 -6.39 3.66 2.77
C LEU A 22 -7.08 4.56 3.80
N ILE A 23 -6.57 5.77 4.01
CA ILE A 23 -7.17 6.74 4.95
C ILE A 23 -8.60 7.07 4.54
N VAL A 24 -8.82 7.39 3.27
CA VAL A 24 -10.16 7.73 2.76
C VAL A 24 -11.11 6.54 2.90
N PHE A 25 -10.69 5.34 2.51
CA PHE A 25 -11.57 4.18 2.64
C PHE A 25 -11.86 3.79 4.08
N LYS A 26 -10.92 3.99 4.99
CA LYS A 26 -11.15 3.79 6.43
C LYS A 26 -12.18 4.76 6.99
N GLN A 27 -12.23 6.01 6.49
CA GLN A 27 -13.24 6.99 6.90
C GLN A 27 -14.65 6.63 6.44
N VAL A 28 -14.79 5.91 5.31
CA VAL A 28 -16.09 5.52 4.75
C VAL A 28 -16.39 4.02 4.89
N GLU A 29 -15.62 3.28 5.70
CA GLU A 29 -15.68 1.82 5.75
C GLU A 29 -17.05 1.30 6.20
N GLU A 30 -17.62 1.93 7.23
CA GLU A 30 -18.93 1.57 7.80
C GLU A 30 -20.06 1.81 6.78
N GLU A 31 -19.98 2.91 6.03
CA GLU A 31 -20.98 3.29 5.02
C GLU A 31 -20.90 2.43 3.77
N GLN A 32 -19.68 2.15 3.28
CA GLN A 32 -19.48 1.47 2.00
C GLN A 32 -19.36 -0.05 2.10
N ARG A 33 -19.25 -0.61 3.31
CA ARG A 33 -19.04 -2.05 3.55
C ARG A 33 -17.96 -2.61 2.60
N VAL A 34 -16.75 -2.07 2.74
CA VAL A 34 -15.57 -2.47 1.94
C VAL A 34 -14.60 -3.32 2.77
N GLU A 35 -14.05 -4.36 2.19
CA GLU A 35 -12.88 -5.09 2.72
C GLU A 35 -11.64 -4.56 1.99
N LEU A 36 -10.66 -4.08 2.75
CA LEU A 36 -9.46 -3.48 2.21
C LEU A 36 -8.26 -4.38 2.47
N VAL A 37 -7.44 -4.61 1.45
CA VAL A 37 -6.12 -5.23 1.60
C VAL A 37 -5.11 -4.35 0.89
N CYS A 38 -4.03 -3.98 1.59
CA CYS A 38 -2.91 -3.26 0.99
C CYS A 38 -1.68 -4.16 0.97
N PHE A 39 -1.04 -4.27 -0.19
CA PHE A 39 0.23 -4.96 -0.35
C PHE A 39 1.33 -3.94 -0.59
N GLU A 40 2.37 -3.98 0.24
CA GLU A 40 3.62 -3.26 0.07
C GLU A 40 4.74 -4.29 -0.05
N ARG A 41 5.65 -4.07 -1.00
CA ARG A 41 6.79 -4.94 -1.24
C ARG A 41 7.92 -4.61 -0.26
N GLN A 42 8.12 -3.33 0.03
CA GLN A 42 9.12 -2.89 1.00
C GLN A 42 8.77 -3.38 2.41
N ALA A 43 9.78 -3.47 3.27
CA ALA A 43 9.60 -3.88 4.66
C ALA A 43 8.79 -2.86 5.51
N ASP A 44 8.65 -1.64 5.01
CA ASP A 44 7.91 -0.56 5.65
C ASP A 44 7.22 0.30 4.57
N TRP A 45 6.23 1.07 4.99
CA TRP A 45 5.50 2.01 4.14
C TRP A 45 6.32 3.26 3.80
N GLY A 46 5.74 4.17 3.01
CA GLY A 46 6.35 5.45 2.64
C GLY A 46 6.82 5.48 1.18
N GLY A 47 6.95 4.33 0.52
CA GLY A 47 7.30 4.23 -0.90
C GLY A 47 8.64 4.89 -1.18
N LEU A 48 8.67 5.87 -2.10
CA LEU A 48 9.89 6.63 -2.43
C LEU A 48 10.52 7.33 -1.21
N TRP A 49 9.74 7.66 -0.18
CA TRP A 49 10.22 8.34 1.03
C TRP A 49 10.93 7.40 2.00
N GLN A 50 10.83 6.08 1.79
CA GLN A 50 11.56 5.10 2.57
C GLN A 50 12.99 4.96 2.04
N TYR A 51 13.88 5.80 2.56
CA TYR A 51 15.28 5.84 2.13
C TYR A 51 16.01 4.51 2.38
N THR A 52 16.84 4.11 1.42
CA THR A 52 17.82 3.03 1.56
C THR A 52 19.11 3.43 0.85
N ALA A 53 20.25 3.01 1.41
CA ALA A 53 21.55 3.17 0.76
C ALA A 53 21.83 2.08 -0.30
N LEU A 54 20.97 1.05 -0.39
CA LEU A 54 21.11 -0.03 -1.36
C LEU A 54 20.74 0.42 -2.78
N THR A 55 21.35 -0.21 -3.78
CA THR A 55 21.09 0.04 -5.20
C THR A 55 20.94 -1.28 -5.95
N GLY A 56 20.31 -1.26 -7.13
CA GLY A 56 20.07 -2.47 -7.91
C GLY A 56 18.87 -3.25 -7.39
N THR A 57 19.09 -4.40 -6.77
CA THR A 57 18.04 -5.27 -6.23
C THR A 57 18.19 -5.49 -4.72
N ASP A 58 17.09 -5.76 -4.03
CA ASP A 58 17.10 -6.16 -2.62
C ASP A 58 17.38 -7.67 -2.44
N SER A 59 17.28 -8.15 -1.19
CA SER A 59 17.50 -9.55 -0.81
C SER A 59 16.51 -10.54 -1.43
N CYS A 60 15.39 -10.06 -1.95
CA CYS A 60 14.38 -10.84 -2.65
C CYS A 60 14.59 -10.84 -4.18
N ALA A 61 15.72 -10.31 -4.66
CA ALA A 61 16.02 -10.08 -6.07
C ALA A 61 15.05 -9.09 -6.76
N GLU A 62 14.42 -8.22 -5.96
CA GLU A 62 13.46 -7.24 -6.43
C GLU A 62 14.12 -5.86 -6.62
N PRO A 63 13.82 -5.09 -7.68
CA PRO A 63 14.46 -3.79 -7.91
C PRO A 63 14.27 -2.82 -6.74
N ILE A 64 15.31 -2.15 -6.26
CA ILE A 64 15.19 -1.15 -5.18
C ILE A 64 14.19 -0.05 -5.58
N HIS A 65 13.23 0.24 -4.70
CA HIS A 65 12.11 1.16 -5.01
C HIS A 65 12.49 2.64 -4.87
N SER A 66 13.22 3.00 -3.80
CA SER A 66 13.54 4.39 -3.48
C SER A 66 14.60 4.93 -4.44
N SER A 67 14.33 6.10 -5.01
CA SER A 67 15.28 6.90 -5.79
C SER A 67 15.84 8.09 -4.99
N MET A 68 15.56 8.16 -3.69
CA MET A 68 16.01 9.24 -2.82
C MET A 68 17.48 9.05 -2.41
N TYR A 69 18.17 10.16 -2.16
CA TYR A 69 19.57 10.23 -1.75
C TYR A 69 19.73 11.05 -0.45
N ARG A 70 20.93 11.01 0.15
CA ARG A 70 21.27 11.79 1.35
C ARG A 70 21.67 13.22 1.01
#